data_AF-A0A4D4M8L5-F1
#
_entry.id   AF-A0A4D4M8L5-F1
#
_cell.length_a   1.000
_cell.length_b   1.000
_cell.length_c   1.000
_cell.angle_alpha   90.00
_cell.angle_beta   90.00
_cell.angle_gamma   90.00
#
_symmetry.space_group_name_H-M   'P 1'
#
loop_
_entity.id
_entity.type
_entity.pdbx_description
1 polymer ?
#
loop_
_entity_poly.entity_id
_entity_poly.type
_entity_poly.pdbx_seq_one_letter_code
_entity_poly.pdbx_strand_id
1 'polypeptide(L)'
;MHTPTRRTLLGATIAAAGSGILAACSEPGTPKPGTHPGTSNHNSTNFTPHGPKGYINPSDPEVIAAEKARGTGPLRTFALTATETTLDLGGHTIKTWAYGDTLPGKELRLTAGDTLNLTLANHLPAPTTLHSHGIRMRCDMDGVPGLTQHSIKPGADFTYRFHITHPGTYWIHSHFGMQLDRGLYAPSSSKTPKNPSPTTKNGPSSSTTGSTASTPPPPTTSSPNYKTANTHP
;
A
#
# COMPACT_ATOMS: atom_id res chain seq x y z
N MET A 1 18.53 -49.23 -27.04
CA MET A 1 18.87 -48.99 -25.63
C MET A 1 17.57 -48.73 -24.89
N HIS A 2 17.10 -49.70 -24.10
CA HIS A 2 15.80 -49.67 -23.43
C HIS A 2 15.89 -48.95 -22.08
N THR A 3 14.85 -48.18 -21.77
CA THR A 3 14.56 -47.40 -20.55
C THR A 3 14.17 -48.29 -19.33
N PRO A 4 14.00 -47.73 -18.11
CA PRO A 4 14.43 -48.30 -16.82
C PRO A 4 13.34 -49.10 -16.09
N THR A 5 13.68 -49.73 -14.95
CA THR A 5 12.66 -50.15 -13.98
C THR A 5 13.13 -50.15 -12.53
N ARG A 6 12.38 -49.40 -11.72
CA ARG A 6 12.22 -49.55 -10.28
C ARG A 6 11.69 -50.95 -9.97
N ARG A 7 12.36 -51.72 -9.10
CA ARG A 7 11.73 -52.54 -8.05
C ARG A 7 12.77 -53.38 -7.28
N THR A 8 12.54 -53.43 -5.96
CA THR A 8 12.93 -54.47 -4.99
C THR A 8 14.29 -54.33 -4.28
N LEU A 9 14.26 -53.93 -3.00
CA LEU A 9 14.58 -54.82 -1.85
C LEU A 9 14.24 -54.06 -0.54
N LEU A 10 13.07 -54.34 0.07
CA LEU A 10 12.89 -55.03 1.36
C LEU A 10 13.96 -54.81 2.44
N GLY A 11 13.55 -54.10 3.51
CA GLY A 11 13.37 -54.68 4.85
C GLY A 11 14.57 -54.80 5.78
N ALA A 12 14.59 -53.97 6.83
CA ALA A 12 14.91 -54.40 8.21
C ALA A 12 14.60 -53.26 9.20
N THR A 13 13.58 -53.45 10.02
CA THR A 13 13.29 -52.70 11.24
C THR A 13 14.23 -53.14 12.35
N ILE A 14 14.94 -52.22 13.00
CA ILE A 14 15.50 -52.43 14.34
C ILE A 14 15.03 -51.29 15.22
N ALA A 15 14.17 -51.63 16.18
CA ALA A 15 13.86 -50.81 17.33
C ALA A 15 15.03 -50.91 18.33
N ALA A 16 15.55 -49.79 18.79
CA ALA A 16 16.39 -49.72 19.97
C ALA A 16 15.80 -48.68 20.91
N ALA A 17 15.24 -49.16 22.01
CA ALA A 17 14.81 -48.37 23.16
C ALA A 17 16.05 -47.84 23.88
N GLY A 18 16.12 -46.52 24.07
CA GLY A 18 17.13 -45.85 24.89
C GLY A 18 16.44 -44.90 25.86
N SER A 19 16.25 -45.35 27.09
CA SER A 19 15.76 -44.53 28.20
C SER A 19 16.89 -43.65 28.71
N GLY A 20 16.77 -42.34 28.53
CA GLY A 20 17.63 -41.33 29.16
C GLY A 20 16.76 -40.37 29.95
N ILE A 21 16.60 -40.61 31.25
CA ILE A 21 15.93 -39.70 32.18
C ILE A 21 17.01 -38.74 32.69
N LEU A 22 16.98 -37.49 32.22
CA LEU A 22 17.66 -36.38 32.89
C LEU A 22 16.62 -35.61 33.71
N ALA A 23 16.73 -35.72 35.02
CA ALA A 23 15.99 -34.94 35.98
C ALA A 23 16.46 -33.48 35.93
N ALA A 24 15.58 -32.58 35.49
CA ALA A 24 15.71 -31.15 35.76
C ALA A 24 14.66 -30.78 36.80
N CYS A 25 15.14 -30.26 37.93
CA CYS A 25 14.33 -29.90 39.09
C CYS A 25 13.41 -28.71 38.75
N SER A 26 12.12 -28.89 38.95
CA SER A 26 11.12 -27.83 38.88
C SER A 26 11.02 -27.12 40.23
N GLU A 27 11.32 -25.82 40.26
CA GLU A 27 10.80 -24.93 41.30
C GLU A 27 9.48 -24.29 40.81
N PRO A 28 8.45 -24.17 41.66
CA PRO A 28 7.17 -23.58 41.28
C PRO A 28 7.26 -22.05 41.36
N GLY A 29 7.77 -21.42 40.31
CA GLY A 29 7.62 -19.99 40.04
C GLY A 29 6.36 -19.74 39.21
N THR A 30 5.42 -18.97 39.74
CA THR A 30 4.18 -18.55 39.08
C THR A 30 4.47 -17.95 37.68
N PRO A 31 3.86 -18.44 36.58
CA PRO A 31 4.02 -17.79 35.28
C PRO A 31 3.29 -16.45 35.29
N LYS A 32 4.04 -15.35 35.41
CA LYS A 32 3.56 -14.03 34.99
C LYS A 32 3.33 -14.09 33.47
N PRO A 33 2.21 -13.59 32.94
CA PRO A 33 2.04 -13.42 31.51
C PRO A 33 3.18 -12.54 30.99
N GLY A 34 4.04 -13.13 30.15
CA GLY A 34 5.10 -12.40 29.48
C GLY A 34 4.47 -11.32 28.61
N THR A 35 4.61 -10.08 29.07
CA THR A 35 4.47 -8.89 28.24
C THR A 35 5.41 -9.04 27.06
N HIS A 36 4.87 -9.25 25.86
CA HIS A 36 5.62 -9.06 24.62
C HIS A 36 6.13 -7.61 24.61
N PRO A 37 7.45 -7.36 24.60
CA PRO A 37 7.96 -6.03 24.36
C PRO A 37 7.93 -5.79 22.84
N GLY A 38 7.05 -4.89 22.41
CA GLY A 38 7.19 -4.26 21.09
C GLY A 38 6.02 -4.42 20.13
N THR A 39 4.80 -4.06 20.54
CA THR A 39 3.98 -3.24 19.63
C THR A 39 4.71 -1.92 19.46
N SER A 40 5.65 -1.87 18.53
CA SER A 40 6.24 -0.63 18.08
C SER A 40 5.13 0.13 17.35
N ASN A 41 4.45 0.99 18.10
CA ASN A 41 3.59 2.04 17.56
C ASN A 41 4.50 3.01 16.81
N HIS A 42 4.97 2.62 15.62
CA HIS A 42 5.67 3.50 14.71
C HIS A 42 4.61 4.41 14.08
N ASN A 43 4.18 5.40 14.85
CA ASN A 43 3.37 6.50 14.35
C ASN A 43 4.22 7.22 13.30
N SER A 44 3.95 6.92 12.02
CA SER A 44 4.69 7.43 10.87
C SER A 44 4.63 8.95 10.71
N THR A 45 3.77 9.61 11.48
CA THR A 45 3.58 11.05 11.47
C THR A 45 4.83 11.85 11.85
N ASN A 46 5.84 11.20 12.45
CA ASN A 46 7.06 11.87 12.90
C ASN A 46 8.28 11.61 12.00
N PHE A 47 8.14 10.89 10.88
CA PHE A 47 9.30 10.70 10.02
C PHE A 47 9.69 11.98 9.32
N THR A 48 8.74 12.61 8.63
CA THR A 48 9.04 13.70 7.70
C THR A 48 9.71 14.79 8.52
N PRO A 49 11.05 14.93 8.41
CA PRO A 49 11.78 15.81 9.31
C PRO A 49 11.22 17.20 9.11
N HIS A 50 11.19 18.00 10.17
CA HIS A 50 10.85 19.39 9.98
C HIS A 50 11.78 19.95 8.90
N GLY A 51 11.18 20.42 7.81
CA GLY A 51 11.94 21.07 6.76
C GLY A 51 12.67 22.28 7.34
N PRO A 52 13.64 22.86 6.60
CA PRO A 52 14.21 24.13 6.96
C PRO A 52 13.11 25.15 7.30
N LYS A 53 13.43 26.15 8.12
CA LYS A 53 12.45 27.17 8.51
C LYS A 53 11.79 27.79 7.26
N GLY A 54 10.46 27.75 7.20
CA GLY A 54 9.66 28.24 6.06
C GLY A 54 9.14 27.15 5.11
N TYR A 55 9.48 25.88 5.34
CA TYR A 55 8.90 24.74 4.63
C TYR A 55 7.64 24.24 5.35
N ILE A 56 6.71 23.69 4.55
CA ILE A 56 5.44 23.11 5.00
C ILE A 56 5.70 21.69 5.48
N ASN A 57 5.32 21.40 6.73
CA ASN A 57 5.42 20.09 7.36
C ASN A 57 4.05 19.38 7.34
N PRO A 58 4.02 18.04 7.43
CA PRO A 58 2.76 17.28 7.39
C PRO A 58 1.76 17.61 8.51
N SER A 59 2.25 18.14 9.63
CA SER A 59 1.46 18.56 10.79
C SER A 59 1.06 20.04 10.74
N ASP A 60 1.49 20.79 9.73
CA ASP A 60 1.23 22.22 9.66
C ASP A 60 -0.25 22.51 9.29
N PRO A 61 -0.81 23.66 9.73
CA PRO A 61 -2.22 23.96 9.56
C PRO A 61 -2.71 23.93 8.11
N GLU A 62 -1.86 24.34 7.15
CA GLU A 62 -2.17 24.32 5.73
C GLU A 62 -2.36 22.89 5.18
N VAL A 63 -1.59 21.91 5.65
CA VAL A 63 -1.76 20.50 5.25
C VAL A 63 -3.03 19.95 5.88
N ILE A 64 -3.27 20.24 7.15
CA ILE A 64 -4.50 19.82 7.85
C ILE A 64 -5.74 20.41 7.16
N ALA A 65 -5.70 21.69 6.79
CA ALA A 65 -6.78 22.35 6.07
C ALA A 65 -6.99 21.75 4.66
N ALA A 66 -5.91 21.48 3.94
CA ALA A 66 -5.97 20.84 2.63
C ALA A 66 -6.58 19.43 2.72
N GLU A 67 -6.15 18.60 3.67
CA GLU A 67 -6.70 17.26 3.86
C GLU A 67 -8.17 17.31 4.30
N LYS A 68 -8.55 18.25 5.18
CA LYS A 68 -9.96 18.49 5.54
C LYS A 68 -10.81 18.86 4.30
N ALA A 69 -10.26 19.67 3.40
CA ALA A 69 -10.95 20.06 2.16
C ALA A 69 -11.11 18.91 1.16
N ARG A 70 -10.28 17.85 1.24
CA ARG A 70 -10.46 16.63 0.42
C ARG A 70 -11.66 15.78 0.86
N GLY A 71 -12.20 16.01 2.04
CA GLY A 71 -13.44 15.41 2.53
C GLY A 71 -13.24 14.31 3.59
N THR A 72 -14.32 13.62 3.95
CA THR A 72 -14.33 12.56 4.99
C THR A 72 -15.01 11.30 4.49
N GLY A 73 -14.90 11.00 3.20
CA GLY A 73 -15.63 9.88 2.63
C GLY A 73 -15.17 8.52 3.15
N PRO A 74 -15.90 7.44 2.78
CA PRO A 74 -15.82 6.15 3.44
C PRO A 74 -14.39 5.60 3.53
N LEU A 75 -14.03 5.05 4.69
CA LEU A 75 -12.75 4.39 4.87
C LEU A 75 -12.75 3.02 4.14
N ARG A 76 -11.75 2.79 3.30
CA ARG A 76 -11.55 1.53 2.57
C ARG A 76 -10.24 0.90 3.02
N THR A 77 -10.35 -0.22 3.72
CA THR A 77 -9.20 -0.90 4.31
C THR A 77 -8.66 -1.99 3.39
N PHE A 78 -7.34 -2.00 3.23
CA PHE A 78 -6.62 -3.01 2.46
C PHE A 78 -5.41 -3.49 3.27
N ALA A 79 -4.97 -4.71 2.97
CA ALA A 79 -3.73 -5.27 3.50
C ALA A 79 -2.93 -5.86 2.35
N LEU A 80 -1.63 -5.56 2.32
CA LEU A 80 -0.66 -6.15 1.42
C LEU A 80 0.50 -6.69 2.24
N THR A 81 1.05 -7.82 1.80
CA THR A 81 2.23 -8.43 2.39
C THR A 81 3.30 -8.51 1.32
N ALA A 82 4.37 -7.74 1.46
CA ALA A 82 5.54 -7.90 0.60
C ALA A 82 6.30 -9.15 1.06
N THR A 83 6.40 -10.16 0.20
CA THR A 83 7.02 -11.44 0.55
C THR A 83 7.81 -12.02 -0.63
N GLU A 84 8.77 -12.87 -0.31
CA GLU A 84 9.37 -13.75 -1.32
C GLU A 84 8.36 -14.82 -1.73
N THR A 85 8.32 -15.15 -3.02
CA THR A 85 7.42 -16.15 -3.58
C THR A 85 8.08 -16.85 -4.78
N THR A 86 7.48 -17.96 -5.21
CA THR A 86 7.83 -18.66 -6.44
C THR A 86 6.65 -18.60 -7.39
N LEU A 87 6.85 -18.04 -8.58
CA LEU A 87 5.80 -17.81 -9.56
C LEU A 87 6.11 -18.55 -10.86
N ASP A 88 5.07 -19.07 -11.50
CA ASP A 88 5.13 -19.54 -12.88
C ASP A 88 4.75 -18.40 -13.83
N LEU A 89 5.70 -17.94 -14.63
CA LEU A 89 5.49 -16.89 -15.63
C LEU A 89 5.40 -17.49 -17.04
N GLY A 90 4.39 -18.34 -17.25
CA GLY A 90 4.12 -18.94 -18.55
C GLY A 90 5.05 -20.11 -18.90
N GLY A 91 5.30 -21.01 -17.95
CA GLY A 91 6.18 -22.16 -18.07
C GLY A 91 7.57 -21.94 -17.47
N HIS A 92 7.85 -20.74 -16.94
CA HIS A 92 9.10 -20.39 -16.30
C HIS A 92 8.88 -20.12 -14.81
N THR A 93 9.29 -21.07 -13.98
CA THR A 93 9.28 -20.91 -12.52
C THR A 93 10.43 -20.02 -12.08
N ILE A 94 10.10 -18.86 -11.51
CA ILE A 94 11.07 -17.91 -10.95
C ILE A 94 10.87 -17.72 -9.45
N LYS A 95 11.97 -17.54 -8.71
CA LYS A 95 11.93 -17.02 -7.33
C LYS A 95 11.99 -15.50 -7.39
N THR A 96 10.97 -14.84 -6.87
CA THR A 96 10.83 -13.39 -6.96
C THR A 96 10.06 -12.83 -5.77
N TRP A 97 9.76 -11.54 -5.74
CA TRP A 97 8.98 -10.91 -4.68
C TRP A 97 7.60 -10.47 -5.19
N ALA A 98 6.58 -10.53 -4.35
CA ALA A 98 5.23 -10.12 -4.71
C ALA A 98 4.48 -9.53 -3.51
N TYR A 99 3.38 -8.86 -3.79
CA TYR A 99 2.36 -8.57 -2.78
C TYR A 99 1.45 -9.80 -2.64
N GLY A 100 1.82 -10.72 -1.74
CA GLY A 100 1.21 -12.04 -1.62
C GLY A 100 1.89 -13.07 -2.53
N ASP A 101 1.11 -13.78 -3.31
CA ASP A 101 1.54 -14.92 -4.14
C ASP A 101 1.19 -14.75 -5.64
N THR A 102 0.84 -13.53 -6.06
CA THR A 102 0.51 -13.22 -7.46
C THR A 102 1.32 -12.05 -8.00
N LEU A 103 1.59 -12.09 -9.31
CA LEU A 103 2.18 -10.98 -10.06
C LEU A 103 1.35 -10.70 -11.33
N PRO A 104 0.78 -9.50 -11.50
CA PRO A 104 0.73 -8.40 -10.53
C PRO A 104 0.04 -8.79 -9.21
N GLY A 105 0.30 -8.02 -8.16
CA GLY A 105 -0.49 -8.13 -6.93
C GLY A 105 -1.97 -7.83 -7.18
N LYS A 106 -2.84 -8.21 -6.23
CA LYS A 106 -4.28 -8.00 -6.36
C LYS A 106 -4.64 -6.52 -6.53
N GLU A 107 -5.56 -6.22 -7.43
CA GLU A 107 -6.02 -4.85 -7.69
C GLU A 107 -6.69 -4.20 -6.46
N LEU A 108 -6.28 -2.98 -6.15
CA LEU A 108 -6.95 -2.10 -5.19
C LEU A 108 -8.06 -1.32 -5.89
N ARG A 109 -9.32 -1.58 -5.54
CA ARG A 109 -10.49 -0.91 -6.16
C ARG A 109 -11.12 0.08 -5.20
N LEU A 110 -11.15 1.34 -5.59
CA LEU A 110 -11.65 2.48 -4.83
C LEU A 110 -12.67 3.28 -5.65
N THR A 111 -13.31 4.23 -5.01
CA THR A 111 -14.14 5.27 -5.64
C THR A 111 -13.58 6.63 -5.27
N ALA A 112 -13.64 7.61 -6.17
CA ALA A 112 -13.29 8.98 -5.81
C ALA A 112 -14.17 9.45 -4.64
N GLY A 113 -13.59 10.11 -3.67
CA GLY A 113 -14.20 10.44 -2.38
C GLY A 113 -13.90 9.43 -1.26
N ASP A 114 -13.48 8.20 -1.56
CA ASP A 114 -13.06 7.25 -0.52
C ASP A 114 -11.79 7.74 0.22
N THR A 115 -11.61 7.30 1.45
CA THR A 115 -10.34 7.38 2.19
C THR A 115 -9.68 6.01 2.16
N LEU A 116 -8.49 5.90 1.57
CA LEU A 116 -7.72 4.67 1.58
C LEU A 116 -7.08 4.47 2.96
N ASN A 117 -7.08 3.23 3.45
CA ASN A 117 -6.36 2.78 4.64
C ASN A 117 -5.66 1.45 4.34
N LEU A 118 -4.43 1.52 3.83
CA LEU A 118 -3.69 0.37 3.35
C LEU A 118 -2.53 0.06 4.29
N THR A 119 -2.54 -1.12 4.91
CA THR A 119 -1.40 -1.60 5.68
C THR A 119 -0.50 -2.46 4.79
N LEU A 120 0.78 -2.12 4.72
CA LEU A 120 1.82 -2.92 4.09
C LEU A 120 2.65 -3.61 5.17
N ALA A 121 2.57 -4.94 5.25
CA ALA A 121 3.46 -5.75 6.08
C ALA A 121 4.70 -6.16 5.26
N ASN A 122 5.89 -5.93 5.81
CA ASN A 122 7.16 -6.29 5.18
C ASN A 122 7.68 -7.64 5.68
N HIS A 123 7.47 -8.70 4.90
CA HIS A 123 8.03 -10.05 5.18
C HIS A 123 9.28 -10.33 4.35
N LEU A 124 9.86 -9.33 3.70
CA LEU A 124 11.09 -9.46 2.93
C LEU A 124 12.31 -9.44 3.84
N PRO A 125 13.45 -10.01 3.39
CA PRO A 125 14.73 -9.86 4.08
C PRO A 125 15.34 -8.46 3.94
N ALA A 126 14.66 -7.50 3.30
CA ALA A 126 15.14 -6.14 3.04
C ALA A 126 14.09 -5.08 3.41
N PRO A 127 14.51 -3.83 3.69
CA PRO A 127 13.56 -2.73 3.88
C PRO A 127 12.73 -2.47 2.64
N THR A 128 11.51 -1.95 2.79
CA THR A 128 10.63 -1.61 1.66
C THR A 128 9.85 -0.32 1.92
N THR A 129 9.21 0.22 0.90
CA THR A 129 8.19 1.27 0.99
C THR A 129 7.16 1.02 -0.12
N LEU A 130 6.07 1.78 -0.17
CA LEU A 130 5.06 1.70 -1.22
C LEU A 130 4.66 3.10 -1.65
N HIS A 131 4.79 3.36 -2.95
CA HIS A 131 4.37 4.59 -3.59
C HIS A 131 3.08 4.35 -4.38
N SER A 132 2.11 5.25 -4.24
CA SER A 132 0.85 5.21 -5.01
C SER A 132 0.95 6.13 -6.21
N HIS A 133 1.43 5.57 -7.32
CA HIS A 133 1.80 6.31 -8.51
C HIS A 133 0.61 6.99 -9.17
N GLY A 134 0.72 8.30 -9.37
CA GLY A 134 -0.28 9.15 -10.01
C GLY A 134 -1.39 9.65 -9.09
N ILE A 135 -1.42 9.24 -7.82
CA ILE A 135 -2.45 9.68 -6.87
C ILE A 135 -1.97 10.94 -6.13
N ARG A 136 -2.80 12.00 -6.12
CA ARG A 136 -2.50 13.22 -5.37
C ARG A 136 -2.88 13.08 -3.89
N MET A 137 -1.88 13.02 -3.02
CA MET A 137 -2.06 12.83 -1.57
C MET A 137 -1.23 13.83 -0.73
N ARG A 138 -1.28 13.68 0.60
CA ARG A 138 -0.37 14.34 1.55
C ARG A 138 1.04 13.76 1.46
N CYS A 139 2.06 14.60 1.59
CA CYS A 139 3.44 14.24 1.29
C CYS A 139 3.94 13.02 2.11
N ASP A 140 3.66 12.97 3.41
CA ASP A 140 4.07 11.90 4.33
C ASP A 140 3.40 10.53 4.10
N MET A 141 2.52 10.42 3.10
CA MET A 141 1.92 9.16 2.67
C MET A 141 2.40 8.73 1.27
N ASP A 142 3.36 9.45 0.68
CA ASP A 142 3.79 9.25 -0.71
C ASP A 142 4.74 8.06 -0.91
N GLY A 143 5.42 7.57 0.13
CA GLY A 143 6.19 6.32 0.01
C GLY A 143 7.63 6.41 -0.46
N VAL A 144 8.21 7.61 -0.55
CA VAL A 144 9.59 7.84 -1.01
C VAL A 144 10.54 7.75 0.19
N PRO A 145 11.38 6.70 0.27
CA PRO A 145 12.26 6.50 1.42
C PRO A 145 13.29 7.62 1.53
N GLY A 146 13.47 8.15 2.74
CA GLY A 146 14.44 9.24 3.00
C GLY A 146 13.92 10.64 2.67
N LEU A 147 12.78 10.76 1.99
CA LEU A 147 12.13 12.03 1.69
C LEU A 147 10.80 12.17 2.42
N THR A 148 9.88 11.22 2.20
CA THR A 148 8.51 11.33 2.72
C THR A 148 8.20 10.35 3.85
N GLN A 149 8.91 9.22 3.91
CA GLN A 149 8.85 8.26 5.02
C GLN A 149 10.20 7.55 5.31
N HIS A 150 10.33 6.96 6.50
CA HIS A 150 11.34 5.93 6.75
C HIS A 150 10.99 4.67 5.95
N SER A 151 12.01 3.89 5.58
CA SER A 151 11.79 2.55 5.05
C SER A 151 11.19 1.64 6.12
N ILE A 152 10.26 0.78 5.70
CA ILE A 152 9.63 -0.24 6.51
C ILE A 152 10.63 -1.37 6.68
N LYS A 153 11.12 -1.59 7.89
CA LYS A 153 12.12 -2.64 8.19
C LYS A 153 11.53 -4.04 7.98
N PRO A 154 12.35 -5.07 7.73
CA PRO A 154 11.92 -6.46 7.78
C PRO A 154 11.14 -6.77 9.05
N GLY A 155 10.00 -7.45 8.93
CA GLY A 155 9.10 -7.80 10.02
C GLY A 155 8.23 -6.65 10.55
N ALA A 156 8.39 -5.43 10.05
CA ALA A 156 7.56 -4.28 10.41
C ALA A 156 6.45 -4.03 9.39
N ASP A 157 5.51 -3.17 9.76
CA ASP A 157 4.44 -2.70 8.89
C ASP A 157 4.34 -1.17 8.87
N PHE A 158 3.57 -0.66 7.91
CA PHE A 158 3.21 0.74 7.82
C PHE A 158 1.80 0.87 7.23
N THR A 159 1.01 1.79 7.77
CA THR A 159 -0.33 2.10 7.25
C THR A 159 -0.34 3.43 6.51
N TYR A 160 -0.61 3.35 5.20
CA TYR A 160 -0.85 4.49 4.32
C TYR A 160 -2.31 4.92 4.44
N ARG A 161 -2.54 6.20 4.74
CA ARG A 161 -3.91 6.73 4.88
C ARG A 161 -4.05 8.10 4.24
N PHE A 162 -4.83 8.16 3.16
CA PHE A 162 -5.05 9.39 2.39
C PHE A 162 -6.36 9.34 1.58
N HIS A 163 -6.82 10.51 1.13
CA HIS A 163 -8.04 10.66 0.34
C HIS A 163 -7.83 10.40 -1.15
N ILE A 164 -8.73 9.63 -1.74
CA ILE A 164 -8.79 9.43 -3.19
C ILE A 164 -9.66 10.52 -3.80
N THR A 165 -9.04 11.47 -4.51
CA THR A 165 -9.75 12.67 -4.99
C THR A 165 -10.24 12.58 -6.43
N HIS A 166 -9.61 11.74 -7.25
CA HIS A 166 -9.88 11.69 -8.69
C HIS A 166 -10.13 10.25 -9.16
N PRO A 167 -11.11 10.03 -10.06
CA PRO A 167 -11.23 8.76 -10.74
C PRO A 167 -10.05 8.55 -11.70
N GLY A 168 -9.72 7.30 -11.99
CA GLY A 168 -8.61 6.95 -12.88
C GLY A 168 -8.07 5.55 -12.65
N THR A 169 -7.10 5.18 -13.48
CA THR A 169 -6.28 3.99 -13.33
C THR A 169 -4.91 4.41 -12.86
N TYR A 170 -4.48 3.80 -11.77
CA TYR A 170 -3.23 4.05 -11.07
C TYR A 170 -2.56 2.71 -10.79
N TRP A 171 -1.48 2.75 -10.01
CA TRP A 171 -0.78 1.55 -9.56
C TRP A 171 0.03 1.89 -8.32
N ILE A 172 0.30 0.88 -7.53
CA ILE A 172 1.15 0.96 -6.37
C ILE A 172 2.40 0.13 -6.62
N HIS A 173 3.56 0.61 -6.19
CA HIS A 173 4.79 -0.14 -6.33
C HIS A 173 5.78 0.17 -5.22
N SER A 174 6.74 -0.73 -5.00
CA SER A 174 7.84 -0.41 -4.10
C SER A 174 8.69 0.73 -4.66
N HIS A 175 9.08 1.65 -3.79
CA HIS A 175 9.99 2.76 -4.13
C HIS A 175 11.40 2.53 -3.54
N PHE A 176 11.72 1.27 -3.23
CA PHE A 176 13.00 0.88 -2.64
C PHE A 176 13.81 0.01 -3.61
N GLY A 177 14.98 0.50 -4.03
CA GLY A 177 15.91 -0.24 -4.89
C GLY A 177 15.26 -0.84 -6.13
N MET A 178 15.61 -2.09 -6.46
CA MET A 178 15.08 -2.83 -7.64
C MET A 178 13.90 -3.74 -7.29
N GLN A 179 13.14 -3.40 -6.24
CA GLN A 179 12.03 -4.22 -5.79
C GLN A 179 10.83 -4.19 -6.74
N LEU A 180 10.64 -3.07 -7.45
CA LEU A 180 9.67 -2.97 -8.53
C LEU A 180 9.95 -4.03 -9.61
N ASP A 181 11.20 -4.15 -10.03
CA ASP A 181 11.63 -5.11 -11.07
C ASP A 181 11.52 -6.56 -10.60
N ARG A 182 11.53 -6.79 -9.28
CA ARG A 182 11.25 -8.09 -8.67
C ARG A 182 9.76 -8.42 -8.60
N GLY A 183 8.86 -7.48 -8.90
CA GLY A 183 7.42 -7.73 -8.93
C GLY A 183 6.62 -7.12 -7.78
N LEU A 184 7.20 -6.22 -6.98
CA LEU A 184 6.43 -5.46 -5.98
C LEU A 184 5.64 -4.32 -6.62
N TYR A 185 4.60 -4.69 -7.38
CA TYR A 185 3.60 -3.76 -7.90
C TYR A 185 2.20 -4.38 -7.97
N ALA A 186 1.18 -3.55 -7.88
CA ALA A 186 -0.21 -3.94 -8.09
C ALA A 186 -1.00 -2.80 -8.76
N PRO A 187 -1.97 -3.10 -9.64
CA PRO A 187 -2.86 -2.09 -10.19
C PRO A 187 -3.75 -1.50 -9.08
N SER A 188 -4.11 -0.24 -9.25
CA SER A 188 -5.15 0.39 -8.43
C SER A 188 -6.10 1.20 -9.31
N SER A 189 -7.38 1.21 -9.00
CA SER A 189 -8.37 1.94 -9.78
C SER A 189 -9.31 2.72 -8.87
N SER A 190 -9.68 3.91 -9.33
CA SER A 190 -10.67 4.78 -8.69
C SER A 190 -11.79 5.03 -9.68
N LYS A 191 -13.01 4.62 -9.32
CA LYS A 191 -14.20 4.84 -10.15
C LYS A 191 -14.82 6.21 -9.83
N THR A 192 -15.52 6.78 -10.81
CA THR A 192 -16.39 7.93 -10.56
C THR A 192 -17.47 7.54 -9.55
N PRO A 193 -17.82 8.41 -8.58
CA PRO A 193 -18.92 8.15 -7.67
C PRO A 193 -20.19 7.90 -8.46
N LYS A 194 -21.00 6.93 -8.01
CA LYS A 194 -22.37 6.87 -8.50
C LYS A 194 -23.07 8.12 -7.98
N ASN A 195 -23.46 9.03 -8.86
CA ASN A 195 -24.45 10.04 -8.49
C ASN A 195 -25.66 9.28 -7.95
N PRO A 196 -26.24 9.66 -6.80
CA PRO A 196 -27.58 9.22 -6.49
C PRO A 196 -28.44 9.65 -7.67
N SER A 197 -29.09 8.69 -8.34
CA SER A 197 -30.07 9.00 -9.37
C SER A 197 -31.02 10.05 -8.80
N PRO A 198 -31.33 11.15 -9.53
CA PRO A 198 -32.34 12.06 -9.08
C PRO A 198 -33.61 11.23 -8.88
N THR A 199 -34.07 11.08 -7.63
CA THR A 199 -35.39 10.54 -7.35
C THR A 199 -36.36 11.40 -8.12
N THR A 200 -36.97 10.85 -9.17
CA THR A 200 -38.03 11.49 -9.93
C THR A 200 -39.15 11.82 -8.96
N LYS A 201 -39.17 13.04 -8.42
CA LYS A 201 -40.40 13.60 -7.90
C LYS A 201 -41.23 13.88 -9.14
N ASN A 202 -42.23 13.03 -9.38
CA ASN A 202 -43.27 13.26 -10.38
C ASN A 202 -43.98 14.57 -10.03
N GLY A 203 -43.51 15.69 -10.60
CA GLY A 203 -44.21 16.96 -10.69
C GLY A 203 -44.66 17.16 -12.13
N PRO A 204 -45.83 17.78 -12.37
CA PRO A 204 -46.48 17.75 -13.68
C PRO A 204 -45.61 18.48 -14.73
N SER A 205 -45.50 17.84 -15.89
CA SER A 205 -44.82 18.36 -17.09
C SER A 205 -45.42 19.72 -17.48
N SER A 206 -44.65 20.79 -17.37
CA SER A 206 -44.89 22.02 -18.11
C SER A 206 -43.84 22.15 -19.22
N SER A 207 -44.31 21.94 -20.44
CA SER A 207 -43.59 22.25 -21.67
C SER A 207 -43.25 23.74 -21.70
N THR A 208 -41.98 24.10 -21.75
CA THR A 208 -41.56 25.44 -22.20
C THR A 208 -40.51 25.29 -23.30
N THR A 209 -40.84 25.93 -24.40
CA THR A 209 -40.21 26.01 -25.70
C THR A 209 -38.77 26.51 -25.62
N GLY A 210 -37.90 25.98 -26.48
CA GLY A 210 -36.47 26.24 -26.50
C GLY A 210 -36.08 27.68 -26.81
N SER A 211 -34.99 28.12 -26.19
CA SER A 211 -34.19 29.25 -26.64
C SER A 211 -32.71 28.87 -26.47
N THR A 212 -32.00 28.78 -27.59
CA THR A 212 -30.56 28.53 -27.64
C THR A 212 -29.81 29.80 -27.24
N ALA A 213 -29.22 29.80 -26.05
CA ALA A 213 -28.24 30.81 -25.65
C ALA A 213 -26.84 30.17 -25.63
N SER A 214 -25.98 30.64 -26.51
CA SER A 214 -24.57 30.24 -26.60
C SER A 214 -23.80 30.71 -25.37
N THR A 215 -23.18 29.78 -24.65
CA THR A 215 -22.30 30.07 -23.51
C THR A 215 -20.95 30.60 -24.02
N PRO A 216 -20.43 31.75 -23.52
CA PRO A 216 -19.08 32.20 -23.87
C PRO A 216 -18.00 31.35 -23.17
N PRO A 217 -16.79 31.22 -23.74
CA PRO A 217 -15.71 30.44 -23.14
C PRO A 217 -15.19 31.08 -21.84
N PRO A 218 -14.64 30.28 -20.90
CA PRO A 218 -14.11 30.79 -19.65
C PRO A 218 -12.81 31.60 -19.87
N PRO A 219 -12.52 32.58 -19.00
CA PRO A 219 -11.32 33.38 -19.10
C PRO A 219 -10.06 32.56 -18.81
N THR A 220 -9.02 32.77 -19.62
CA THR A 220 -7.69 32.21 -19.44
C THR A 220 -7.03 32.87 -18.23
N THR A 221 -6.81 32.10 -17.16
CA THR A 221 -5.95 32.53 -16.05
C THR A 221 -4.51 32.16 -16.37
N SER A 222 -3.66 33.17 -16.42
CA SER A 222 -2.20 33.04 -16.56
C SER A 222 -1.60 32.29 -15.37
N SER A 223 -0.87 31.20 -15.64
CA SER A 223 -0.06 30.50 -14.64
C SER A 223 1.05 31.41 -14.08
N PRO A 224 1.29 31.43 -12.76
CA PRO A 224 2.49 32.04 -12.21
C PRO A 224 3.72 31.19 -12.56
N ASN A 225 4.74 31.85 -13.12
CA ASN A 225 6.03 31.28 -13.47
C ASN A 225 6.70 30.60 -12.26
N TYR A 226 6.88 29.28 -12.31
CA TYR A 226 7.77 28.59 -11.40
C TYR A 226 9.20 28.71 -11.97
N LYS A 227 10.02 29.56 -11.36
CA LYS A 227 11.47 29.61 -11.64
C LYS A 227 12.10 28.30 -11.15
N THR A 228 12.54 27.46 -12.06
CA THR A 228 13.48 26.37 -11.75
C THR A 228 14.87 26.98 -11.50
N ALA A 229 15.31 26.99 -10.25
CA ALA A 229 16.70 27.25 -9.91
C ALA A 229 17.46 25.91 -9.95
N ASN A 230 17.94 25.55 -11.14
CA ASN A 230 19.03 24.59 -11.27
C ASN A 230 20.35 25.37 -11.35
N THR A 231 21.03 25.49 -10.21
CA THR A 231 22.44 25.85 -10.16
C THR A 231 23.07 25.16 -8.95
N HIS A 232 23.88 24.14 -9.21
CA HIS A 232 24.96 23.72 -8.33
C HIS A 232 26.29 23.90 -9.09
N PRO A 233 27.32 24.52 -8.49
CA PRO A 233 28.70 24.30 -8.86
C PRO A 233 29.18 22.91 -8.40
#